data_AF-A0A401HXM7-F1
#
_entry.id   AF-A0A401HXM7-F1
#
_cell.length_a   1.000
_cell.length_b   1.000
_cell.length_c   1.000
_cell.angle_alpha   90.00
_cell.angle_beta   90.00
_cell.angle_gamma   90.00
#
_symmetry.space_group_name_H-M   'P 1'
#
loop_
_entity.id
_entity.type
_entity.pdbx_description
1 polymer ?
#
loop_
_entity_poly.entity_id
_entity_poly.type
_entity_poly.pdbx_seq_one_letter_code
_entity_poly.pdbx_strand_id
1 'polypeptide(L)'
;MRKKLIALAACLGLLISGSSYATENDIDRRVAEQFDMTGQFLQKIGLTVRYDEKTQPELEFTGVHVPIRELFGGTTQITWDNNTKTSYIERNGIQLVVSQDTKYKLTKNQVPWPKEWTSFDNGRMLIKFPYLAYIFDRYADFSADSEESEWRERLAFLGIDYIDNNDSTAKDRTMHSFINYK
;
A
#
# COMPACT_ATOMS: atom_id res chain seq x y z
N MET A 1 12.84 70.64 1.85
CA MET A 1 12.82 70.37 3.31
C MET A 1 12.48 68.91 3.53
N ARG A 2 13.22 68.25 4.43
CA ARG A 2 13.09 66.84 4.80
C ARG A 2 11.86 66.63 5.68
N LYS A 3 11.21 65.47 5.57
CA LYS A 3 10.78 64.65 6.72
C LYS A 3 10.56 63.21 6.23
N LYS A 4 11.43 62.33 6.71
CA LYS A 4 11.40 60.88 6.50
C LYS A 4 10.33 60.30 7.44
N LEU A 5 9.53 59.35 6.96
CA LEU A 5 8.79 58.43 7.81
C LEU A 5 9.29 57.02 7.49
N ILE A 6 9.99 56.48 8.48
CA ILE A 6 10.46 55.10 8.55
C ILE A 6 9.30 54.31 9.14
N ALA A 7 8.76 53.35 8.39
CA ALA A 7 7.88 52.33 8.93
C ALA A 7 8.67 51.02 9.02
N LEU A 8 8.87 50.61 10.26
CA LEU A 8 9.56 49.41 10.74
C LEU A 8 8.52 48.30 10.98
N ALA A 9 8.97 47.06 10.91
CA ALA A 9 8.32 45.82 11.40
C ALA A 9 7.31 45.15 10.44
N ALA A 10 7.24 43.83 10.30
CA ALA A 10 7.91 42.73 11.00
C ALA A 10 8.11 41.55 10.04
N CYS A 11 9.24 40.86 10.18
CA CYS A 11 9.50 39.57 9.55
C CYS A 11 8.53 38.53 10.13
N LEU A 12 7.56 38.09 9.33
CA LEU A 12 6.83 36.86 9.62
C LEU A 12 7.57 35.71 8.90
N GLY A 13 8.66 35.26 9.52
CA GLY A 13 9.25 33.96 9.19
C GLY A 13 8.23 32.90 9.59
N LEU A 14 7.52 32.34 8.62
CA LEU A 14 6.75 31.13 8.82
C LEU A 14 7.74 30.03 9.18
N LEU A 15 7.78 29.77 10.48
CA LEU A 15 8.44 28.64 11.10
C LEU A 15 7.97 27.37 10.40
N ILE A 16 8.98 26.62 9.97
CA ILE A 16 8.94 25.21 9.57
C ILE A 16 7.96 24.50 10.49
N SER A 17 6.78 24.14 9.98
CA SER A 17 5.96 23.11 10.58
C SER A 17 6.77 21.83 10.45
N GLY A 18 7.52 21.51 11.52
CA GLY A 18 8.12 20.21 11.68
C GLY A 18 7.01 19.19 11.63
N SER A 19 6.94 18.44 10.54
CA SER A 19 6.26 17.16 10.55
C SER A 19 6.89 16.39 11.69
N SER A 20 6.12 16.14 12.75
CA SER A 20 6.48 15.14 13.75
C SER A 20 6.60 13.84 12.98
N TYR A 21 7.82 13.49 12.60
CA TYR A 21 8.13 12.19 12.05
C TYR A 21 7.80 11.19 13.15
N ALA A 22 6.66 10.51 12.99
CA ALA A 22 6.31 9.35 13.77
C ALA A 22 7.52 8.41 13.78
N THR A 23 7.93 8.08 14.99
CA THR A 23 9.01 7.13 15.29
C THR A 23 8.63 5.76 14.72
N GLU A 24 9.46 5.18 13.86
CA GLU A 24 9.52 3.74 13.56
C GLU A 24 8.15 3.02 13.43
N ASN A 25 7.52 3.18 12.25
CA ASN A 25 6.35 2.50 11.66
C ASN A 25 5.34 1.81 12.61
N ASP A 26 4.37 2.58 13.11
CA ASP A 26 3.24 2.05 13.88
C ASP A 26 2.33 1.10 13.04
N ILE A 27 2.30 1.27 11.71
CA ILE A 27 1.55 0.37 10.82
C ILE A 27 2.10 -1.07 10.82
N ASP A 28 3.42 -1.26 10.92
CA ASP A 28 4.02 -2.61 10.92
C ASP A 28 3.53 -3.43 12.12
N ARG A 29 3.48 -2.79 13.29
CA ARG A 29 2.94 -3.39 14.52
C ARG A 29 1.46 -3.72 14.40
N ARG A 30 0.64 -2.77 13.92
CA ARG A 30 -0.82 -2.96 13.79
C ARG A 30 -1.18 -4.05 12.79
N VAL A 31 -0.51 -4.10 11.65
CA VAL A 31 -0.68 -5.17 10.66
C VAL A 31 -0.27 -6.52 11.26
N ALA A 32 0.86 -6.57 11.99
CA ALA A 32 1.29 -7.79 12.65
C ALA A 32 0.30 -8.26 13.73
N GLU A 33 -0.29 -7.34 14.50
CA GLU A 33 -1.32 -7.63 15.51
C GLU A 33 -2.63 -8.11 14.88
N GLN A 34 -3.13 -7.45 13.83
CA GLN A 34 -4.39 -7.80 13.18
C GLN A 34 -4.33 -9.16 12.47
N PHE A 35 -3.23 -9.44 11.78
CA PHE A 35 -3.08 -10.64 10.95
C PHE A 35 -2.20 -11.72 11.58
N ASP A 36 -1.81 -11.54 12.84
CA ASP A 36 -0.88 -12.41 13.58
C ASP A 36 0.35 -12.83 12.75
N MET A 37 1.05 -11.82 12.22
CA MET A 37 2.26 -12.04 11.42
C MET A 37 3.48 -12.47 12.26
N THR A 38 3.30 -12.66 13.57
CA THR A 38 4.38 -13.08 14.50
C THR A 38 4.78 -14.56 14.35
N GLY A 39 4.13 -15.28 13.42
CA GLY A 39 4.61 -16.55 12.89
C GLY A 39 4.03 -17.80 13.54
N GLN A 40 3.08 -17.67 14.46
CA GLN A 40 2.44 -18.83 15.09
C GLN A 40 1.17 -19.31 14.36
N PHE A 41 0.49 -18.43 13.60
CA PHE A 41 -0.84 -18.77 13.06
C PHE A 41 -1.05 -18.54 11.56
N LEU A 42 -0.51 -17.49 10.92
CA LEU A 42 -0.75 -17.28 9.48
C LEU A 42 0.18 -18.16 8.61
N GLN A 43 -0.40 -19.13 7.91
CA GLN A 43 0.34 -20.04 7.03
C GLN A 43 0.00 -19.88 5.55
N LYS A 44 -1.20 -19.37 5.25
CA LYS A 44 -1.69 -19.23 3.88
C LYS A 44 -2.53 -17.98 3.69
N ILE A 45 -2.63 -17.55 2.44
CA ILE A 45 -3.63 -16.59 1.98
C ILE A 45 -4.54 -17.30 0.99
N GLY A 46 -5.85 -17.32 1.28
CA GLY A 46 -6.90 -17.67 0.34
C GLY A 46 -7.45 -16.38 -0.27
N LEU A 47 -7.25 -16.19 -1.57
CA LEU A 47 -7.54 -14.93 -2.24
C LEU A 47 -8.65 -15.13 -3.27
N THR A 48 -9.77 -14.44 -3.05
CA THR A 48 -10.82 -14.27 -4.04
C THR A 48 -10.80 -12.83 -4.56
N VAL A 49 -10.87 -12.64 -5.88
CA VAL A 49 -10.87 -11.31 -6.50
C VAL A 49 -12.11 -11.12 -7.33
N ARG A 50 -12.74 -9.94 -7.25
CA ARG A 50 -13.85 -9.54 -8.11
C ARG A 50 -13.46 -8.34 -8.98
N TYR A 51 -13.71 -8.48 -10.28
CA TYR A 51 -13.55 -7.43 -11.30
C TYR A 51 -14.88 -7.26 -12.04
N ASP A 52 -15.41 -6.04 -12.16
CA ASP A 52 -16.64 -5.74 -12.93
C ASP A 52 -17.76 -6.79 -12.72
N GLU A 53 -18.13 -7.02 -11.45
CA GLU A 53 -19.14 -8.00 -10.99
C GLU A 53 -18.78 -9.49 -11.17
N LYS A 54 -17.63 -9.82 -11.79
CA LYS A 54 -17.17 -11.21 -11.97
C LYS A 54 -16.19 -11.61 -10.88
N THR A 55 -16.62 -12.56 -10.04
CA THR A 55 -15.78 -13.21 -9.03
C THR A 55 -14.90 -14.27 -9.70
N GLN A 56 -13.60 -14.18 -9.49
CA GLN A 56 -12.63 -15.20 -9.91
C GLN A 56 -12.63 -16.38 -8.93
N PRO A 57 -12.20 -17.58 -9.36
CA PRO A 57 -11.94 -18.68 -8.43
C PRO A 57 -10.93 -18.28 -7.35
N GLU A 58 -11.09 -18.83 -6.15
CA GLU A 58 -10.12 -18.63 -5.07
C GLU A 58 -8.74 -19.18 -5.46
N LEU A 59 -7.70 -18.41 -5.14
CA LEU A 59 -6.30 -18.78 -5.29
C LEU A 59 -5.66 -18.92 -3.91
N GLU A 60 -4.90 -19.98 -3.69
CA GLU A 60 -4.15 -20.16 -2.44
C GLU A 60 -2.66 -19.84 -2.62
N PHE A 61 -2.09 -19.13 -1.63
CA PHE A 61 -0.66 -18.84 -1.53
C PHE A 61 -0.13 -19.23 -0.16
N THR A 62 1.08 -19.80 -0.13
CA THR A 62 1.77 -20.10 1.13
C THR A 62 2.45 -18.84 1.68
N GLY A 63 2.29 -18.58 2.97
CA GLY A 63 2.85 -17.43 3.67
C GLY A 63 2.05 -16.14 3.47
N VAL A 64 2.73 -15.00 3.59
CA VAL A 64 2.11 -13.66 3.57
C VAL A 64 2.29 -12.91 2.26
N HIS A 65 2.95 -13.54 1.27
CA HIS A 65 3.34 -12.90 0.04
C HIS A 65 2.45 -13.36 -1.12
N VAL A 66 1.91 -12.39 -1.87
CA VAL A 66 1.10 -12.66 -3.06
C VAL A 66 1.78 -12.00 -4.26
N PRO A 67 1.90 -12.68 -5.41
CA PRO A 67 2.50 -12.06 -6.58
C PRO A 67 1.58 -10.97 -7.17
N ILE A 68 2.21 -9.90 -7.65
CA ILE A 68 1.54 -8.67 -8.10
C ILE A 68 0.55 -8.94 -9.24
N ARG A 69 0.85 -9.92 -10.10
CA ARG A 69 0.01 -10.23 -11.26
C ARG A 69 -1.35 -10.78 -10.85
N GLU A 70 -1.40 -11.59 -9.81
CA GLU A 70 -2.61 -12.21 -9.28
C GLU A 70 -3.50 -11.19 -8.55
N LEU A 71 -2.90 -10.12 -8.00
CA LEU A 71 -3.64 -9.01 -7.41
C LEU A 71 -4.19 -8.08 -8.49
N PHE A 72 -3.32 -7.55 -9.36
CA PHE A 72 -3.64 -6.39 -10.20
C PHE A 72 -3.79 -6.69 -11.69
N GLY A 73 -3.46 -7.91 -12.13
CA GLY A 73 -3.39 -8.26 -13.56
C GLY A 73 -4.73 -8.20 -14.30
N GLY A 74 -5.86 -8.23 -13.59
CA GLY A 74 -7.19 -8.07 -14.18
C GLY A 74 -7.64 -6.62 -14.37
N THR A 75 -7.03 -5.64 -13.70
CA THR A 75 -7.50 -4.24 -13.64
C THR A 75 -6.47 -3.20 -14.04
N THR A 76 -5.21 -3.60 -14.24
CA THR A 76 -4.09 -2.68 -14.45
C THR A 76 -3.12 -3.21 -15.50
N GLN A 77 -2.36 -2.30 -16.10
CA GLN A 77 -1.24 -2.67 -16.94
C GLN A 77 0.01 -2.88 -16.06
N ILE A 78 0.60 -4.07 -16.12
CA ILE A 78 1.82 -4.38 -15.38
C ILE A 78 2.99 -4.46 -16.36
N THR A 79 4.01 -3.63 -16.13
CA THR A 79 5.28 -3.67 -16.88
C THR A 79 6.44 -4.02 -15.95
N TRP A 80 7.49 -4.62 -16.52
CA TRP A 80 8.65 -5.11 -15.79
C TRP A 80 9.95 -4.55 -16.36
N ASP A 81 10.77 -3.96 -15.50
CA ASP A 81 12.15 -3.61 -15.80
C ASP A 81 13.09 -4.64 -15.18
N ASN A 82 13.71 -5.44 -16.05
CA ASN A 82 14.62 -6.50 -15.64
C ASN A 82 15.97 -5.99 -15.09
N ASN A 83 16.37 -4.77 -15.45
CA ASN A 83 17.65 -4.19 -15.02
C ASN A 83 17.55 -3.73 -13.57
N THR A 84 16.45 -3.07 -13.21
CA THR A 84 16.22 -2.53 -11.87
C THR A 84 15.40 -3.46 -10.97
N LYS A 85 14.91 -4.58 -11.52
CA LYS A 85 13.98 -5.50 -10.83
C LYS A 85 12.77 -4.77 -10.28
N THR A 86 12.15 -3.97 -11.15
CA THR A 86 11.03 -3.09 -10.81
C THR A 86 9.78 -3.46 -11.60
N SER A 87 8.67 -3.65 -10.90
CA SER A 87 7.34 -3.73 -11.50
C SER A 87 6.65 -2.37 -11.43
N TYR A 88 6.05 -1.95 -12.54
CA TYR A 88 5.19 -0.78 -12.60
C TYR A 88 3.76 -1.25 -12.86
N ILE A 89 2.84 -0.90 -11.96
CA ILE A 89 1.42 -1.23 -12.05
C ILE A 89 0.68 0.06 -12.36
N GLU A 90 0.18 0.18 -13.58
CA GLU A 90 -0.40 1.40 -14.11
C GLU A 90 -1.92 1.31 -14.22
N ARG A 91 -2.60 2.34 -13.72
CA ARG A 91 -4.02 2.59 -13.96
C ARG A 91 -4.23 4.10 -14.12
N ASN A 92 -4.90 4.50 -15.19
CA ASN A 92 -5.25 5.89 -15.48
C ASN A 92 -4.05 6.87 -15.44
N GLY A 93 -2.88 6.45 -15.93
CA GLY A 93 -1.68 7.30 -16.00
C GLY A 93 -0.95 7.54 -14.67
N ILE A 94 -1.34 6.83 -13.60
CA ILE A 94 -0.65 6.79 -12.31
C ILE A 94 -0.07 5.37 -12.13
N GLN A 95 1.13 5.28 -11.59
CA GLN A 95 1.87 4.02 -11.45
C GLN A 95 2.21 3.72 -9.99
N LEU A 96 1.91 2.50 -9.54
CA LEU A 96 2.53 1.93 -8.35
C LEU A 96 3.89 1.35 -8.77
N VAL A 97 4.94 1.73 -8.05
CA VAL A 97 6.31 1.27 -8.30
C VAL A 97 6.69 0.28 -7.21
N VAL A 98 6.89 -0.98 -7.58
CA VAL A 98 7.33 -2.03 -6.66
C VAL A 98 8.71 -2.49 -7.08
N SER A 99 9.73 -2.21 -6.27
CA SER A 99 11.14 -2.43 -6.63
C SER A 99 11.91 -3.13 -5.52
N GLN A 100 12.89 -3.95 -5.92
CA GLN A 100 13.92 -4.46 -5.00
C GLN A 100 15.08 -3.46 -4.80
N ASP A 101 15.23 -2.51 -5.71
CA ASP A 101 16.19 -1.43 -5.58
C ASP A 101 15.58 -0.29 -4.74
N THR A 102 16.38 0.33 -3.89
CA THR A 102 15.97 1.55 -3.16
C THR A 102 16.40 2.82 -3.88
N LYS A 103 17.17 2.71 -4.98
CA LYS A 103 17.80 3.83 -5.69
C LYS A 103 17.11 4.14 -7.02
N TYR A 104 15.78 4.11 -7.07
CA TYR A 104 15.02 4.59 -8.22
C TYR A 104 14.59 6.05 -8.05
N LYS A 105 14.46 6.77 -9.17
CA LYS A 105 13.91 8.13 -9.18
C LYS A 105 12.43 8.07 -9.49
N LEU A 106 11.62 8.53 -8.55
CA LEU A 106 10.18 8.69 -8.75
C LEU A 106 9.90 9.88 -9.64
N THR A 107 8.91 9.72 -10.52
CA THR A 107 8.26 10.81 -11.23
C THR A 107 7.02 11.29 -10.45
N LYS A 108 6.42 12.41 -10.87
CA LYS A 108 5.26 13.01 -10.20
C LYS A 108 4.04 12.07 -10.11
N ASN A 109 3.88 11.15 -11.06
CA ASN A 109 2.73 10.25 -11.14
C ASN A 109 3.05 8.82 -10.63
N GLN A 110 4.11 8.68 -9.84
CA GLN A 110 4.55 7.40 -9.31
C GLN A 110 4.40 7.37 -7.79
N VAL A 111 3.78 6.30 -7.31
CA VAL A 111 3.64 6.00 -5.89
C VAL A 111 4.59 4.84 -5.59
N PRO A 112 5.61 5.03 -4.73
CA PRO A 112 6.47 3.93 -4.32
C PRO A 112 5.73 3.00 -3.36
N TRP A 113 5.83 1.69 -3.59
CA TRP A 113 5.50 0.69 -2.59
C TRP A 113 6.72 0.45 -1.68
N PRO A 114 6.55 0.36 -0.34
CA PRO A 114 7.67 0.16 0.56
C PRO A 114 8.42 -1.14 0.26
N LYS A 115 9.76 -1.07 0.29
CA LYS A 115 10.62 -2.23 -0.01
C LYS A 115 10.42 -3.33 1.04
N GLU A 116 10.18 -2.94 2.28
CA GLU A 116 9.93 -3.80 3.43
C GLU A 116 8.63 -4.60 3.26
N TRP A 117 7.71 -4.12 2.42
CA TRP A 117 6.45 -4.79 2.06
C TRP A 117 6.55 -5.53 0.73
N THR A 118 7.77 -5.72 0.22
CA THR A 118 8.05 -6.33 -1.08
C THR A 118 8.94 -7.56 -0.91
N SER A 119 8.72 -8.58 -1.74
CA SER A 119 9.62 -9.71 -1.92
C SER A 119 9.81 -10.01 -3.40
N PHE A 120 10.90 -10.69 -3.74
CA PHE A 120 11.15 -11.20 -5.08
C PHE A 120 11.54 -12.66 -4.97
N ASP A 121 10.73 -13.53 -5.56
CA ASP A 121 10.92 -14.97 -5.53
C ASP A 121 10.55 -15.58 -6.88
N ASN A 122 11.34 -16.57 -7.31
CA ASN A 122 11.11 -17.32 -8.55
C ASN A 122 10.81 -16.44 -9.79
N GLY A 123 11.50 -15.30 -9.91
CA GLY A 123 11.35 -14.37 -11.03
C GLY A 123 10.10 -13.49 -10.96
N ARG A 124 9.35 -13.50 -9.86
CA ARG A 124 8.12 -12.74 -9.66
C ARG A 124 8.31 -11.72 -8.55
N MET A 125 7.72 -10.54 -8.73
CA MET A 125 7.55 -9.57 -7.65
C MET A 125 6.31 -9.94 -6.83
N LEU A 126 6.48 -9.97 -5.52
CA LEU A 126 5.43 -10.24 -4.55
C LEU A 126 5.33 -9.08 -3.57
N ILE A 127 4.13 -8.88 -3.03
CA ILE A 127 3.91 -7.94 -1.92
C ILE A 127 3.47 -8.70 -0.68
N LYS A 128 3.79 -8.15 0.50
CA LYS A 128 3.22 -8.59 1.77
C LYS A 128 1.75 -8.18 1.79
N PHE A 129 0.88 -9.10 1.43
CA PHE A 129 -0.54 -8.84 1.23
C PHE A 129 -1.28 -8.31 2.47
N PRO A 130 -0.94 -8.70 3.73
CA PRO A 130 -1.57 -8.12 4.92
C PRO A 130 -1.55 -6.60 4.98
N TYR A 131 -0.51 -5.93 4.47
CA TYR A 131 -0.49 -4.47 4.42
C TYR A 131 -1.54 -3.90 3.48
N LEU A 132 -1.67 -4.48 2.28
CA LEU A 132 -2.71 -4.07 1.33
C LEU A 132 -4.11 -4.33 1.91
N ALA A 133 -4.30 -5.51 2.49
CA ALA A 133 -5.54 -5.92 3.14
C ALA A 133 -5.93 -5.02 4.31
N TYR A 134 -4.95 -4.57 5.10
CA TYR A 134 -5.14 -3.61 6.18
C TYR A 134 -5.57 -2.24 5.67
N ILE A 135 -4.80 -1.69 4.71
CA ILE A 135 -5.05 -0.36 4.14
C ILE A 135 -6.45 -0.28 3.53
N PHE A 136 -6.91 -1.34 2.87
CA PHE A 136 -8.23 -1.39 2.23
C PHE A 136 -9.27 -2.19 3.02
N ASP A 137 -9.06 -2.45 4.31
CA ASP A 137 -10.00 -3.24 5.10
C ASP A 137 -11.40 -2.61 5.08
N ARG A 138 -12.39 -3.43 4.71
CA ARG A 138 -13.80 -3.05 4.56
C ARG A 138 -14.42 -2.51 5.84
N TYR A 139 -13.98 -3.01 6.99
CA TYR A 139 -14.58 -2.71 8.30
C TYR A 139 -13.68 -1.79 9.15
N ALA A 140 -12.48 -1.45 8.67
CA ALA A 140 -11.62 -0.51 9.36
C ALA A 140 -12.11 0.92 9.19
N ASP A 141 -12.22 1.61 10.33
CA ASP A 141 -12.47 3.04 10.41
C ASP A 141 -11.19 3.73 10.88
N PHE A 142 -10.39 4.21 9.92
CA PHE A 142 -9.14 4.89 10.18
C PHE A 142 -9.37 6.39 10.34
N SER A 143 -8.62 7.05 11.24
CA SER A 143 -8.68 8.51 11.33
C SER A 143 -8.15 9.14 10.04
N ALA A 144 -8.66 10.31 9.66
CA ALA A 144 -8.32 10.95 8.39
C ALA A 144 -6.82 11.35 8.30
N ASP A 145 -6.16 11.51 9.44
CA ASP A 145 -4.74 11.84 9.60
C ASP A 145 -3.86 10.60 9.88
N SER A 146 -4.42 9.40 9.76
CA SER A 146 -3.66 8.17 9.97
C SER A 146 -2.81 7.80 8.76
N GLU A 147 -1.74 7.05 9.01
CA GLU A 147 -0.88 6.50 7.96
C GLU A 147 -1.67 5.64 6.95
N GLU A 148 -2.66 4.89 7.42
CA GLU A 148 -3.54 4.07 6.58
C GLU A 148 -4.40 4.91 5.64
N SER A 149 -4.95 6.02 6.14
CA SER A 149 -5.73 6.95 5.32
C SER A 149 -4.86 7.58 4.23
N GLU A 150 -3.63 7.99 4.57
CA GLU A 150 -2.65 8.50 3.60
C GLU A 150 -2.31 7.46 2.53
N TRP A 151 -2.05 6.21 2.94
CA TRP A 151 -1.80 5.12 1.98
C TRP A 151 -3.01 4.80 1.12
N ARG A 152 -4.21 4.76 1.70
CA ARG A 152 -5.46 4.51 0.98
C ARG A 152 -5.69 5.58 -0.08
N GLU A 153 -5.47 6.85 0.22
CA GLU A 153 -5.56 7.95 -0.75
C GLU A 153 -4.51 7.80 -1.87
N ARG A 154 -3.25 7.56 -1.51
CA ARG A 154 -2.16 7.38 -2.49
C ARG A 154 -2.38 6.20 -3.42
N LEU A 155 -3.05 5.15 -2.95
CA LEU A 155 -3.31 3.91 -3.69
C LEU A 155 -4.70 3.86 -4.34
N ALA A 156 -5.55 4.87 -4.14
CA ALA A 156 -6.93 4.90 -4.64
C ALA A 156 -7.02 4.69 -6.17
N PHE A 157 -6.00 5.12 -6.92
CA PHE A 157 -5.93 4.93 -8.37
C PHE A 157 -5.90 3.47 -8.82
N LEU A 158 -5.52 2.53 -7.94
CA LEU A 158 -5.56 1.08 -8.23
C LEU A 158 -7.00 0.57 -8.39
N GLY A 159 -7.99 1.35 -7.92
CA GLY A 159 -9.41 1.05 -8.00
C GLY A 159 -9.82 -0.14 -7.13
N ILE A 160 -9.11 -0.39 -6.04
CA ILE A 160 -9.59 -1.25 -4.96
C ILE A 160 -10.69 -0.48 -4.23
N ASP A 161 -11.86 -1.09 -4.10
CA ASP A 161 -12.96 -0.55 -3.31
C ASP A 161 -12.79 -0.91 -1.84
N TYR A 162 -12.63 -2.20 -1.57
CA TYR A 162 -12.36 -2.74 -0.24
C TYR A 162 -11.75 -4.14 -0.33
N ILE A 163 -11.17 -4.57 0.78
CA ILE A 163 -10.74 -5.94 1.03
C ILE A 163 -11.49 -6.43 2.26
N ASP A 164 -12.25 -7.51 2.10
CA ASP A 164 -12.99 -8.16 3.18
C ASP A 164 -12.19 -9.36 3.68
N ASN A 165 -11.79 -9.32 4.95
CA ASN A 165 -11.02 -10.36 5.61
C ASN A 165 -11.86 -11.16 6.63
N ASN A 166 -13.17 -10.93 6.71
CA ASN A 166 -14.02 -11.39 7.82
C ASN A 166 -14.24 -12.91 7.86
N ASP A 167 -13.91 -13.62 6.78
CA ASP A 167 -13.94 -15.09 6.72
C ASP A 167 -12.61 -15.74 7.14
N SER A 168 -11.63 -14.95 7.60
CA SER A 168 -10.36 -15.44 8.14
C SER A 168 -10.57 -16.02 9.53
N THR A 169 -11.15 -17.22 9.62
CA THR A 169 -11.22 -17.94 10.90
C THR A 169 -9.87 -18.59 11.20
N ALA A 170 -9.34 -18.41 12.41
CA ALA A 170 -8.03 -18.95 12.82
C ALA A 170 -7.91 -20.49 12.81
N LYS A 171 -8.95 -21.22 12.39
CA LYS A 171 -9.03 -22.68 12.49
C LYS A 171 -8.15 -23.41 11.48
N ASP A 172 -8.03 -22.89 10.27
CA ASP A 172 -7.30 -23.53 9.17
C ASP A 172 -5.96 -22.84 8.85
N ARG A 173 -5.62 -21.77 9.60
CA ARG A 173 -4.39 -20.99 9.44
C ARG A 173 -4.31 -20.23 8.10
N THR A 174 -5.46 -19.96 7.49
CA THR A 174 -5.59 -19.22 6.25
C THR A 174 -6.20 -17.84 6.50
N MET A 175 -5.60 -16.81 5.92
CA MET A 175 -6.23 -15.50 5.75
C MET A 175 -7.09 -15.55 4.49
N HIS A 176 -8.41 -15.72 4.66
CA HIS A 176 -9.36 -15.62 3.56
C HIS A 176 -9.68 -14.16 3.30
N SER A 177 -9.35 -13.70 2.10
CA SER A 177 -9.53 -12.32 1.69
C SER A 177 -10.26 -12.24 0.36
N PHE A 178 -11.25 -11.35 0.34
CA PHE A 178 -12.01 -10.99 -0.84
C PHE A 178 -11.67 -9.56 -1.26
N ILE A 179 -11.05 -9.38 -2.43
CA ILE A 179 -10.77 -8.05 -3.00
C ILE A 179 -11.90 -7.66 -3.95
N ASN A 180 -12.53 -6.51 -3.68
CA ASN A 180 -13.48 -5.88 -4.58
C ASN A 180 -12.80 -4.73 -5.34
N TYR A 181 -12.77 -4.80 -6.66
CA TYR A 181 -12.36 -3.68 -7.51
C TYR A 181 -13.57 -2.89 -8.01
N LYS A 182 -13.38 -1.58 -8.20
CA LYS A 182 -14.29 -0.65 -8.90
C LYS A 182 -14.08 -0.68 -10.40
#